data_AF-A0A2V6F2F0-F1
#
_entry.id   AF-A0A2V6F2F0-F1
#
_cell.length_a   1.000
_cell.length_b   1.000
_cell.length_c   1.000
_cell.angle_alpha   90.00
_cell.angle_beta   90.00
_cell.angle_gamma   90.00
#
_symmetry.space_group_name_H-M   'P 1'
#
loop_
_entity.id
_entity.type
_entity.pdbx_description
1 polymer ?
#
loop_
_entity_poly.entity_id
_entity_poly.type
_entity_poly.pdbx_seq_one_letter_code
_entity_poly.pdbx_strand_id
1 'polypeptide(L)'
;FLAKNFCTSISPWVVTLEALEPFRKNLSGQDPAPLSYLKRANDFTFDIQLEAHLQTARMREPQTITRTNFQNLYWSIAQQLAHHTVNGCNLQPGDLLASGTISGPTEESRGCMLELTWRGQNPLKLPDAQTRKWLEDGDTLSITGWCQGEGYRVGFGEVSGRIVGA
;
A
#
# COMPACT_ATOMS: atom_id res chain seq x y z
N PHE A 1 4.54 -18.46 -6.98
CA PHE A 1 5.95 -18.00 -7.03
C PHE A 1 6.19 -17.09 -8.23
N LEU A 2 6.15 -17.61 -9.47
CA LEU A 2 6.47 -16.84 -10.69
C LEU A 2 5.62 -15.59 -10.93
N ALA A 3 4.38 -15.58 -10.46
CA ALA A 3 3.48 -14.42 -10.58
C ALA A 3 3.87 -13.21 -9.70
N LYS A 4 5.02 -13.23 -9.00
CA LYS A 4 5.49 -12.15 -8.11
C LYS A 4 6.99 -11.85 -8.20
N ASN A 5 7.82 -12.81 -8.61
CA ASN A 5 9.28 -12.62 -8.65
C ASN A 5 9.79 -11.91 -9.92
N PHE A 6 8.91 -11.52 -10.85
CA PHE A 6 9.30 -10.87 -12.10
C PHE A 6 9.63 -9.38 -11.90
N CYS A 7 8.98 -8.69 -10.97
CA CYS A 7 9.26 -7.30 -10.65
C CYS A 7 8.60 -6.89 -9.31
N THR A 8 9.33 -6.13 -8.50
CA THR A 8 8.81 -5.40 -7.33
C THR A 8 9.54 -4.07 -7.25
N SER A 9 8.78 -2.97 -7.19
CA SER A 9 9.32 -1.61 -7.11
C SER A 9 9.10 -1.03 -5.72
N ILE A 10 10.08 -0.25 -5.25
CA ILE A 10 9.99 0.53 -4.01
C ILE A 10 10.31 1.99 -4.31
N SER A 11 9.79 2.92 -3.51
CA SER A 11 10.18 4.33 -3.62
C SER A 11 11.63 4.51 -3.17
N PRO A 12 12.35 5.52 -3.68
CA PRO A 12 13.77 5.68 -3.41
C PRO A 12 14.09 6.27 -2.03
N TRP A 13 13.11 6.86 -1.34
CA TRP A 13 13.30 7.57 -0.07
C TRP A 13 12.77 6.75 1.11
N VAL A 14 13.68 6.34 1.99
CA VAL A 14 13.33 5.69 3.25
C VAL A 14 12.93 6.75 4.27
N VAL A 15 11.63 6.90 4.51
CA VAL A 15 11.10 7.76 5.57
C VAL A 15 11.26 7.03 6.91
N THR A 16 12.01 7.63 7.82
CA THR A 16 12.33 7.08 9.15
C THR A 16 11.10 7.00 10.06
N LEU A 17 11.04 6.03 10.97
CA LEU A 17 9.94 5.91 11.94
C LEU A 17 9.81 7.15 12.83
N GLU A 18 10.93 7.81 13.15
CA GLU A 18 10.98 9.04 13.93
C GLU A 18 10.22 10.19 13.25
N ALA A 19 10.31 10.28 11.92
CA ALA A 19 9.57 11.27 11.14
C ALA A 19 8.07 10.94 11.04
N LEU A 20 7.70 9.67 11.25
CA LEU A 20 6.31 9.21 11.26
C LEU A 20 5.65 9.30 12.65
N GLU A 21 6.44 9.51 13.71
CA GLU A 21 5.95 9.51 15.10
C GLU A 21 4.77 10.47 15.34
N PRO A 22 4.75 11.71 14.79
CA PRO A 22 3.60 12.62 14.96
C PRO A 22 2.28 12.10 14.37
N PHE A 23 2.35 11.09 13.49
CA PHE A 23 1.21 10.54 12.76
C PHE A 23 0.81 9.17 13.28
N ARG A 24 1.31 8.77 14.45
CA ARG A 24 0.90 7.54 15.12
C ARG A 24 -0.60 7.55 15.43
N LYS A 25 -1.27 6.43 15.19
CA LYS A 25 -2.67 6.16 15.52
C LYS A 25 -2.77 4.88 16.33
N ASN A 26 -3.80 4.77 17.17
CA ASN A 26 -4.08 3.52 17.84
C ASN A 26 -4.44 2.45 16.79
N LEU A 27 -3.89 1.25 16.95
CA LEU A 27 -4.31 0.11 16.14
C LEU A 27 -5.79 -0.18 16.43
N SER A 28 -6.55 -0.54 15.40
CA SER A 28 -7.94 -0.97 15.55
C SER A 28 -8.04 -2.23 16.42
N GLY A 29 -9.21 -2.46 17.02
CA GLY A 29 -9.44 -3.64 17.86
C GLY A 29 -9.30 -4.93 17.07
N GLN A 30 -8.65 -5.93 17.66
CA GLN A 30 -8.46 -7.25 17.05
C GLN A 30 -9.37 -8.29 17.72
N ASP A 31 -10.18 -8.98 16.92
CA ASP A 31 -11.09 -10.05 17.32
C ASP A 31 -10.94 -11.27 16.37
N PRO A 32 -10.57 -12.46 16.86
CA PRO A 32 -10.25 -12.78 18.25
C PRO A 32 -8.99 -12.06 18.74
N ALA A 33 -8.91 -11.88 20.07
CA ALA A 33 -7.72 -11.32 20.70
C ALA A 33 -6.48 -12.19 20.35
N PRO A 34 -5.35 -11.60 19.92
CA PRO A 34 -4.16 -12.36 19.57
C PRO A 34 -3.59 -13.18 20.74
N LEU A 35 -2.73 -14.14 20.41
CA LEU A 35 -1.91 -14.83 21.41
C LEU A 35 -0.97 -13.83 22.12
N SER A 36 -0.54 -14.17 23.32
CA SER A 36 0.23 -13.27 24.21
C SER A 36 1.48 -12.68 23.57
N TYR A 37 2.19 -13.43 22.72
CA TYR A 37 3.40 -12.95 22.04
C TYR A 37 3.13 -11.87 20.97
N LEU A 38 1.89 -11.73 20.50
CA LEU A 38 1.46 -10.68 19.58
C LEU A 38 0.66 -9.57 20.28
N LYS A 39 0.34 -9.75 21.57
CA LYS A 39 -0.38 -8.74 22.34
C LYS A 39 0.59 -7.65 22.77
N ARG A 40 0.20 -6.41 22.52
CA ARG A 40 0.93 -5.22 22.96
C ARG A 40 -0.04 -4.18 23.50
N ALA A 41 0.23 -3.68 24.70
CA ALA A 41 -0.52 -2.56 25.25
C ALA A 41 -0.23 -1.30 24.42
N ASN A 42 -1.29 -0.56 24.06
CA ASN A 42 -1.22 0.64 23.25
C ASN A 42 -0.50 0.40 21.91
N ASP A 43 -0.81 -0.71 21.23
CA ASP A 43 -0.28 -0.94 19.90
C ASP A 43 -0.79 0.11 18.91
N PHE A 44 0.01 0.32 17.86
CA PHE A 44 -0.19 1.46 16.98
C PHE A 44 -0.03 1.11 15.51
N THR A 45 -0.58 2.01 14.71
CA THR A 45 -0.37 2.11 13.28
C THR A 45 -0.02 3.57 12.95
N PHE A 46 0.08 3.91 11.67
CA PHE A 46 0.36 5.27 11.22
C PHE A 46 -0.72 5.78 10.27
N ASP A 47 -1.05 7.06 10.40
CA ASP A 47 -1.89 7.79 9.46
C ASP A 47 -1.07 8.19 8.24
N ILE A 48 -1.04 7.30 7.25
CA ILE A 48 -0.32 7.51 5.99
C ILE A 48 -1.34 7.40 4.87
N GLN A 49 -1.65 8.53 4.24
CA GLN A 49 -2.47 8.59 3.05
C GLN A 49 -1.72 7.94 1.90
N LEU A 50 -2.41 7.10 1.13
CA LEU A 50 -1.86 6.40 -0.02
C LEU A 50 -2.78 6.59 -1.22
N GLU A 51 -2.21 6.96 -2.36
CA GLU A 51 -2.91 7.02 -3.64
C GLU A 51 -2.18 6.19 -4.68
N ALA A 52 -2.95 5.54 -5.57
CA ALA A 52 -2.40 5.00 -6.80
C ALA A 52 -3.03 5.69 -8.02
N HIS A 53 -2.20 5.99 -9.01
CA HIS A 53 -2.56 6.69 -10.23
C HIS A 53 -2.28 5.80 -11.44
N LEU A 54 -3.22 5.76 -12.37
CA LEU A 54 -3.09 5.05 -13.62
C LEU A 54 -3.08 6.04 -14.78
N GLN A 55 -2.09 5.92 -15.64
CA GLN A 55 -1.91 6.73 -16.83
C GLN A 55 -1.80 5.80 -18.05
N THR A 56 -2.80 5.84 -18.93
CA THR A 56 -2.71 5.14 -20.23
C THR A 56 -1.97 6.01 -21.24
N ALA A 57 -1.52 5.42 -22.35
CA ALA A 57 -0.86 6.16 -23.42
C ALA A 57 -1.75 7.22 -24.10
N ARG A 58 -3.08 7.15 -23.93
CA ARG A 58 -4.05 8.09 -24.52
C ARG A 58 -4.44 9.22 -23.57
N MET A 59 -4.22 9.06 -22.27
CA MET A 59 -4.58 10.05 -21.27
C MET A 59 -3.61 11.23 -21.30
N ARG A 60 -4.11 12.44 -21.00
CA ARG A 60 -3.25 13.62 -20.83
C ARG A 60 -2.64 13.69 -19.43
N GLU A 61 -3.41 13.30 -18.43
CA GLU A 61 -3.05 13.36 -17.02
C GLU A 61 -3.44 12.06 -16.31
N PRO A 62 -2.66 11.60 -15.31
CA PRO A 62 -2.96 10.38 -14.57
C PRO A 62 -4.30 10.45 -13.83
N GLN A 63 -5.06 9.35 -13.82
CA GLN A 63 -6.27 9.23 -13.00
C GLN A 63 -5.95 8.51 -11.69
N THR A 64 -6.35 9.09 -10.55
CA THR A 64 -6.33 8.34 -9.28
C THR A 64 -7.36 7.21 -9.32
N ILE A 65 -6.89 5.97 -9.13
CA ILE A 65 -7.74 4.77 -9.17
C ILE A 65 -8.05 4.20 -7.79
N THR A 66 -7.28 4.58 -6.76
CA THR A 66 -7.57 4.23 -5.37
C THR A 66 -7.02 5.28 -4.41
N ARG A 67 -7.73 5.49 -3.30
CA ARG A 67 -7.29 6.29 -2.15
C ARG A 67 -7.51 5.45 -0.91
N THR A 68 -6.45 5.15 -0.18
CA THR A 68 -6.51 4.35 1.04
C THR A 68 -5.56 4.91 2.09
N ASN A 69 -5.47 4.24 3.23
CA ASN A 69 -4.60 4.65 4.31
C ASN A 69 -3.93 3.44 4.96
N PHE A 70 -2.66 3.58 5.32
CA PHE A 70 -1.89 2.53 6.01
C PHE A 70 -2.54 2.09 7.34
N GLN A 71 -3.29 2.98 8.00
CA GLN A 71 -4.00 2.67 9.24
C GLN A 71 -5.06 1.56 9.10
N ASN A 72 -5.44 1.20 7.86
CA ASN A 72 -6.37 0.11 7.58
C ASN A 72 -5.76 -1.29 7.80
N LEU A 73 -4.44 -1.40 7.98
CA LEU A 73 -3.79 -2.68 8.28
C LEU A 73 -4.24 -3.23 9.63
N TYR A 74 -4.66 -4.49 9.62
CA TYR A 74 -5.13 -5.19 10.82
C TYR A 74 -4.00 -5.62 11.76
N TRP A 75 -2.82 -5.91 11.21
CA TRP A 75 -1.63 -6.31 11.97
C TRP A 75 -0.59 -5.20 11.93
N SER A 76 -0.11 -4.77 13.09
CA SER A 76 0.92 -3.72 13.19
C SER A 76 2.28 -4.20 12.66
N ILE A 77 3.17 -3.25 12.35
CA ILE A 77 4.57 -3.54 12.00
C ILE A 77 5.25 -4.34 13.11
N ALA A 78 4.97 -4.01 14.37
CA ALA A 78 5.52 -4.70 15.53
C ALA A 78 5.06 -6.17 15.60
N GLN A 79 3.78 -6.43 15.31
CA GLN A 79 3.24 -7.79 15.27
C GLN A 79 3.82 -8.61 14.10
N GLN A 80 3.97 -8.00 12.92
CA GLN A 80 4.61 -8.65 11.77
C GLN A 80 6.04 -9.07 12.10
N LEU A 81 6.82 -8.16 12.73
CA LEU A 81 8.20 -8.42 13.14
C LEU A 81 8.30 -9.52 14.21
N ALA A 82 7.46 -9.44 15.24
CA ALA A 82 7.40 -10.43 16.31
C ALA A 82 7.03 -11.82 15.77
N HIS A 83 6.07 -11.88 14.84
CA HIS A 83 5.68 -13.14 14.21
C HIS A 83 6.79 -13.70 13.32
N HIS A 84 7.46 -12.87 12.52
CA HIS A 84 8.54 -13.30 11.64
C HIS A 84 9.66 -13.99 12.44
N THR A 85 9.98 -13.47 13.62
CA THR A 85 11.13 -13.91 14.43
C THR A 85 10.78 -14.97 15.48
N VAL A 86 9.51 -15.35 15.63
CA VAL A 86 9.04 -16.26 16.70
C VAL A 86 9.71 -17.64 16.66
N ASN A 87 10.17 -18.09 15.49
CA ASN A 87 10.83 -19.38 15.28
C ASN A 87 12.37 -19.32 15.30
N GLY A 88 12.95 -18.17 15.64
CA GLY A 88 14.40 -17.94 15.59
C GLY A 88 14.93 -17.48 14.23
N CYS A 89 14.06 -17.13 13.27
CA CYS A 89 14.50 -16.49 12.02
C CYS A 89 15.26 -15.18 12.32
N ASN A 90 16.46 -15.06 11.73
CA ASN A 90 17.42 -14.00 12.02
C ASN A 90 17.35 -12.86 11.00
N LEU A 91 16.57 -11.82 11.32
CA LEU A 91 16.52 -10.61 10.49
C LEU A 91 17.88 -9.90 10.42
N GLN A 92 18.18 -9.31 9.27
CA GLN A 92 19.40 -8.58 8.98
C GLN A 92 19.13 -7.12 8.63
N PRO A 93 20.08 -6.19 8.88
CA PRO A 93 19.99 -4.85 8.35
C PRO A 93 19.82 -4.85 6.82
N GLY A 94 18.81 -4.13 6.34
CA GLY A 94 18.45 -4.10 4.92
C GLY A 94 17.35 -5.09 4.52
N ASP A 95 16.91 -5.98 5.40
CA ASP A 95 15.72 -6.79 5.16
C ASP A 95 14.49 -5.90 4.93
N LEU A 96 13.68 -6.28 3.93
CA LEU A 96 12.47 -5.55 3.55
C LEU A 96 11.22 -6.40 3.86
N LEU A 97 10.41 -5.92 4.80
CA LEU A 97 9.13 -6.54 5.16
C LEU A 97 8.00 -5.66 4.61
N ALA A 98 7.24 -6.21 3.66
CA ALA A 98 6.08 -5.53 3.08
C ALA A 98 4.80 -5.81 3.88
N SER A 99 3.89 -4.85 3.93
CA SER A 99 2.60 -4.94 4.64
C SER A 99 1.62 -5.95 4.05
N GLY A 100 1.80 -6.33 2.79
CA GLY A 100 0.74 -6.86 1.93
C GLY A 100 -0.07 -5.74 1.28
N THR A 101 -1.02 -6.11 0.42
CA THR A 101 -1.93 -5.16 -0.25
C THR A 101 -2.76 -4.41 0.79
N ILE A 102 -2.77 -3.08 0.72
CA ILE A 102 -3.53 -2.23 1.66
C ILE A 102 -4.87 -1.87 1.01
N SER A 103 -5.96 -2.42 1.55
CA SER A 103 -7.33 -2.12 1.15
C SER A 103 -8.09 -1.49 2.33
N GLY A 104 -8.84 -0.43 2.05
CA GLY A 104 -9.77 0.17 3.00
C GLY A 104 -11.17 -0.46 2.94
N PRO A 105 -12.12 0.06 3.73
CA PRO A 105 -13.47 -0.50 3.85
C PRO A 105 -14.39 -0.19 2.66
N THR A 106 -14.02 0.74 1.78
CA THR A 106 -14.84 1.17 0.63
C THR A 106 -14.32 0.58 -0.68
N GLU A 107 -15.14 0.58 -1.74
CA GLU A 107 -14.72 0.05 -3.03
C GLU A 107 -13.57 0.85 -3.65
N GLU A 108 -13.58 2.18 -3.46
CA GLU A 108 -12.58 3.12 -3.97
C GLU A 108 -11.26 3.10 -3.19
N SER A 109 -11.22 2.39 -2.05
CA SER A 109 -10.03 2.25 -1.21
C SER A 109 -9.39 0.86 -1.30
N ARG A 110 -9.85 0.02 -2.24
CA ARG A 110 -9.25 -1.29 -2.54
C ARG A 110 -7.85 -1.14 -3.15
N GLY A 111 -6.92 -1.99 -2.75
CA GLY A 111 -5.49 -1.83 -3.01
C GLY A 111 -4.96 -2.49 -4.28
N CYS A 112 -5.80 -3.19 -5.06
CA CYS A 112 -5.36 -3.76 -6.34
C CYS A 112 -6.48 -3.85 -7.39
N MET A 113 -6.08 -3.97 -8.66
CA MET A 113 -6.98 -4.11 -9.81
C MET A 113 -7.97 -5.28 -9.67
N LEU A 114 -7.54 -6.40 -9.07
CA LEU A 114 -8.39 -7.57 -8.82
C LEU A 114 -9.61 -7.20 -7.96
N GLU A 115 -9.38 -6.41 -6.91
CA GLU A 115 -10.42 -5.97 -5.98
C GLU A 115 -11.22 -4.80 -6.57
N LEU A 116 -10.55 -3.78 -7.10
CA LEU A 116 -11.16 -2.59 -7.71
C LEU A 116 -12.14 -2.96 -8.83
N THR A 117 -11.77 -3.95 -9.65
CA THR A 117 -12.60 -4.36 -10.79
C THR A 117 -13.49 -5.56 -10.51
N TRP A 118 -13.49 -6.06 -9.27
CA TRP A 118 -14.18 -7.27 -8.86
C TRP A 118 -13.94 -8.44 -9.83
N ARG A 119 -12.66 -8.83 -9.97
CA ARG A 119 -12.21 -9.86 -10.92
C ARG A 119 -12.59 -9.53 -12.38
N GLY A 120 -12.58 -8.26 -12.75
CA GLY A 120 -12.92 -7.77 -14.08
C GLY A 120 -14.42 -7.72 -14.40
N GLN A 121 -15.31 -8.01 -13.43
CA GLN A 121 -16.76 -7.88 -13.60
C GLN A 121 -17.19 -6.42 -13.69
N ASN A 122 -16.49 -5.54 -12.97
CA ASN A 122 -16.76 -4.10 -12.90
C ASN A 122 -15.53 -3.32 -13.39
N PRO A 123 -15.30 -3.17 -14.70
CA PRO A 123 -14.14 -2.44 -15.21
C PRO A 123 -14.04 -1.01 -14.65
N LEU A 124 -12.83 -0.57 -14.33
CA LEU A 124 -12.58 0.82 -13.97
C LEU A 124 -12.94 1.71 -15.16
N LYS A 125 -13.64 2.82 -14.89
CA LYS A 125 -13.91 3.87 -15.88
C LYS A 125 -12.78 4.89 -15.81
N LEU A 126 -12.14 5.13 -16.95
CA LEU A 126 -11.08 6.11 -17.14
C LEU A 126 -11.59 7.27 -18.02
N PRO A 127 -10.84 8.37 -18.18
CA PRO A 127 -11.25 9.49 -19.02
C PRO A 127 -11.34 9.05 -20.48
N ASP A 128 -12.03 9.86 -21.30
CA ASP A 128 -12.23 9.59 -22.74
C ASP A 128 -12.90 8.24 -23.03
N ALA A 129 -13.83 7.83 -22.15
CA ALA A 129 -14.58 6.57 -22.23
C ALA A 129 -13.70 5.29 -22.25
N GLN A 130 -12.46 5.37 -21.80
CA GLN A 130 -11.58 4.22 -21.63
C GLN A 130 -11.99 3.38 -20.41
N THR A 131 -11.64 2.10 -20.43
CA THR A 131 -11.82 1.22 -19.26
C THR A 131 -10.62 0.31 -19.03
N ARG A 132 -10.47 -0.18 -17.79
CA ARG A 132 -9.45 -1.17 -17.43
C ARG A 132 -10.01 -2.25 -16.53
N LYS A 133 -9.70 -3.50 -16.86
CA LYS A 133 -9.88 -4.68 -15.99
C LYS A 133 -8.56 -5.06 -15.33
N TRP A 134 -7.49 -5.03 -16.11
CA TRP A 134 -6.11 -5.27 -15.72
C TRP A 134 -5.25 -4.17 -16.34
N LEU A 135 -3.98 -4.11 -15.95
CA LEU A 135 -3.01 -3.25 -16.62
C LEU A 135 -2.76 -3.78 -18.03
N GLU A 136 -2.65 -2.87 -18.98
CA GLU A 136 -2.31 -3.15 -20.38
C GLU A 136 -0.91 -2.61 -20.71
N ASP A 137 -0.31 -3.08 -21.80
CA ASP A 137 0.99 -2.58 -22.27
C ASP A 137 0.96 -1.07 -22.48
N GLY A 138 2.00 -0.41 -22.00
CA GLY A 138 2.15 1.04 -22.06
C GLY A 138 1.49 1.79 -20.92
N ASP A 139 0.63 1.16 -20.10
CA ASP A 139 0.08 1.77 -18.90
C ASP A 139 1.21 2.07 -17.90
N THR A 140 1.14 3.23 -17.26
CA THR A 140 2.02 3.60 -16.15
C THR A 140 1.21 3.63 -14.86
N LEU A 141 1.67 2.87 -13.87
CA LEU A 141 1.11 2.86 -12.52
C LEU A 141 2.08 3.60 -11.60
N SER A 142 1.60 4.59 -10.87
CA SER A 142 2.37 5.23 -9.81
C SER A 142 1.65 5.17 -8.47
N ILE A 143 2.43 5.11 -7.39
CA ILE A 143 1.94 5.14 -6.01
C ILE A 143 2.64 6.28 -5.30
N THR A 144 1.86 7.10 -4.61
CA THR A 144 2.34 8.16 -3.73
C THR A 144 1.80 7.96 -2.33
N GLY A 145 2.57 8.43 -1.34
CA GLY A 145 2.17 8.34 0.06
C GLY A 145 2.63 9.55 0.85
N TRP A 146 1.81 9.99 1.80
CA TRP A 146 2.19 11.07 2.71
C TRP A 146 1.42 11.04 4.02
N CYS A 147 2.03 11.57 5.05
CA CYS A 147 1.37 11.99 6.27
C CYS A 147 1.02 13.49 6.18
N GLN A 148 -0.17 13.86 6.64
CA GLN A 148 -0.62 15.25 6.63
C GLN A 148 -0.50 15.89 8.01
N GLY A 149 0.36 16.90 8.14
CA GLY A 149 0.44 17.74 9.34
C GLY A 149 -0.28 19.07 9.15
N GLU A 150 -0.23 19.93 10.17
CA GLU A 150 -0.77 21.30 10.09
C GLU A 150 0.16 22.19 9.26
N GLY A 151 -0.21 22.42 8.00
CA GLY A 151 0.59 23.25 7.07
C GLY A 151 1.82 22.58 6.46
N TYR A 152 2.05 21.29 6.70
CA TYR A 152 3.16 20.52 6.12
C TYR A 152 2.79 19.07 5.79
N ARG A 153 3.64 18.38 5.02
CA ARG A 153 3.54 16.93 4.74
C ARG A 153 4.87 16.24 4.97
N VAL A 154 4.81 14.99 5.44
CA VAL A 154 5.93 14.04 5.36
C VAL A 154 5.62 13.07 4.24
N GLY A 155 6.28 13.25 3.08
CA GLY A 155 6.00 12.49 1.86
C GLY A 155 7.02 11.37 1.61
N PHE A 156 6.57 10.32 0.94
CA PHE A 156 7.38 9.16 0.55
C PHE A 156 7.95 9.27 -0.88
N GLY A 157 7.69 10.40 -1.56
CA GLY A 157 7.93 10.54 -2.99
C GLY A 157 6.95 9.70 -3.83
N GLU A 158 7.40 9.31 -5.02
CA GLU A 158 6.66 8.45 -5.93
C GLU A 158 7.44 7.15 -6.18
N VAL A 159 6.71 6.03 -6.28
CA VAL A 159 7.18 4.84 -6.98
C VAL A 159 6.33 4.65 -8.22
N SER A 160 6.97 4.54 -9.39
CA SER A 160 6.28 4.48 -10.68
C SER A 160 6.88 3.39 -11.55
N GLY A 161 6.03 2.74 -12.35
CA GLY A 161 6.44 1.69 -13.28
C GLY A 161 5.54 1.68 -14.51
N ARG A 162 6.17 1.60 -15.68
CA ARG A 162 5.46 1.43 -16.96
C ARG A 162 5.47 -0.02 -17.37
N ILE A 163 4.30 -0.55 -17.72
CA ILE A 163 4.18 -1.90 -18.27
C ILE A 163 4.77 -1.91 -19.66
N VAL A 164 5.77 -2.75 -19.87
CA VAL A 164 6.32 -3.07 -21.17
C VAL A 164 5.86 -4.48 -21.53
N GLY A 165 5.38 -4.65 -22.76
CA GLY A 165 4.94 -5.96 -23.25
C GLY A 165 6.04 -7.00 -23.17
N ALA A 166 5.62 -8.27 -23.19
CA ALA A 166 6.51 -9.42 -23.26
C ALA A 166 7.17 -9.55 -24.65
#